data_AF-A0A661SNP0-F1
#
_entry.id   AF-A0A661SNP0-F1
#
_cell.length_a   1.000
_cell.length_b   1.000
_cell.length_c   1.000
_cell.angle_alpha   90.00
_cell.angle_beta   90.00
_cell.angle_gamma   90.00
#
_symmetry.space_group_name_H-M   'P 1'
#
loop_
_entity.id
_entity.type
_entity.pdbx_description
1 polymer ?
#
loop_
_entity_poly.entity_id
_entity_poly.type
_entity_poly.pdbx_seq_one_letter_code
_entity_poly.pdbx_strand_id
1 'polypeptide(L)'
;GGIFDVCFEFVSDSKPEYVIRDTVTKKTEYCQTGVKEYFILDRKGPETAFYQLRSGFYTPIRPTLPDGVICSRVLPGFQFREEDLYLRPSEISMAEDQVYRSFVLKDYQEERQGREKAEQRAEKAEQQAQKERQQAQKLAAMLRELSINAD
;
A
#
# COMPACT_ATOMS: atom_id res chain seq x y z
N GLY A 1 -34.50 0.65 -1.17
CA GLY A 1 -33.34 0.08 -1.89
C GLY A 1 -32.10 0.68 -1.27
N GLY A 2 -31.09 -0.15 -0.99
CA GLY A 2 -29.85 0.34 -0.36
C GLY A 2 -29.13 1.30 -1.30
N ILE A 3 -28.86 2.52 -0.83
CA ILE A 3 -28.00 3.48 -1.51
C ILE A 3 -26.57 3.07 -1.19
N PHE A 4 -25.73 2.90 -2.21
CA PHE A 4 -24.31 2.64 -2.00
C PHE A 4 -23.64 3.85 -1.33
N ASP A 5 -22.71 3.60 -0.41
CA ASP A 5 -21.95 4.68 0.21
C ASP A 5 -20.92 5.29 -0.76
N VAL A 6 -20.36 4.49 -1.66
CA VAL A 6 -19.37 4.90 -2.67
C VAL A 6 -19.70 4.26 -4.02
N CYS A 7 -19.55 5.00 -5.11
CA CYS A 7 -19.61 4.47 -6.47
C CYS A 7 -18.29 4.73 -7.21
N PHE A 8 -17.76 3.70 -7.86
CA PHE A 8 -16.63 3.79 -8.80
C PHE A 8 -17.16 3.51 -10.20
N GLU A 9 -16.91 4.43 -11.14
CA GLU A 9 -17.36 4.32 -12.52
C GLU A 9 -16.16 4.44 -13.45
N PHE A 10 -16.01 3.47 -14.34
CA PHE A 10 -15.02 3.54 -15.41
C PHE A 10 -15.67 4.05 -16.69
N VAL A 11 -15.22 5.20 -17.18
CA VAL A 11 -15.82 5.87 -18.33
C VAL A 11 -15.60 5.03 -19.58
N SER A 12 -16.71 4.75 -20.30
CA SER A 12 -16.60 4.24 -21.67
C SER A 12 -16.43 5.40 -22.64
N ASP A 13 -15.24 5.53 -23.22
CA ASP A 13 -14.90 6.57 -24.20
C ASP A 13 -15.24 6.18 -25.65
N SER A 14 -15.94 5.05 -25.85
CA SER A 14 -16.28 4.52 -27.18
C SER A 14 -17.29 5.38 -27.94
N LYS A 15 -18.11 6.16 -27.23
CA LYS A 15 -19.09 7.11 -27.79
C LYS A 15 -19.25 8.34 -26.90
N PRO A 16 -19.47 9.54 -27.45
CA PRO A 16 -19.72 10.75 -26.65
C PRO A 16 -20.89 10.62 -25.68
N GLU A 17 -21.95 9.90 -26.05
CA GLU A 17 -23.13 9.73 -25.18
C GLU A 17 -22.82 8.95 -23.89
N TYR A 18 -21.85 8.02 -23.94
CA TYR A 18 -21.47 7.24 -22.76
C TYR A 18 -20.65 8.07 -21.77
N VAL A 19 -19.77 8.93 -22.28
CA VAL A 19 -19.07 9.92 -21.47
C VAL A 19 -20.08 10.82 -20.76
N ILE A 20 -21.04 11.40 -21.48
CA ILE A 20 -22.09 12.27 -20.90
C ILE A 20 -22.92 11.53 -19.85
N ARG A 21 -23.27 10.27 -20.10
CA ARG A 21 -24.04 9.47 -19.13
C ARG A 21 -23.29 9.36 -17.81
N ASP A 22 -22.00 9.04 -17.85
CA ASP A 22 -21.20 8.76 -16.65
C ASP A 22 -20.76 10.07 -15.94
N THR A 23 -20.47 11.14 -16.69
CA THR A 23 -19.99 12.42 -16.13
C THR A 23 -21.09 13.40 -15.72
N VAL A 24 -22.30 13.28 -16.30
CA VAL A 24 -23.41 14.21 -16.05
C VAL A 24 -24.65 13.50 -15.48
N THR A 25 -25.15 12.46 -16.18
CA THR A 25 -26.45 11.84 -15.83
C THR A 25 -26.36 11.08 -14.52
N LYS A 26 -25.46 10.09 -14.44
CA LYS A 26 -25.21 9.30 -13.22
C LYS A 26 -24.73 10.15 -12.05
N LYS A 27 -23.88 11.14 -12.31
CA LYS A 27 -23.46 12.10 -11.28
C LYS A 27 -24.66 12.78 -10.62
N THR A 28 -25.65 13.19 -11.41
CA THR A 28 -26.88 13.81 -10.90
C THR A 28 -27.72 12.80 -10.12
N GLU A 29 -27.93 11.60 -10.67
CA GLU A 29 -28.69 10.52 -10.01
C GLU A 29 -28.07 10.10 -8.68
N TYR A 30 -26.76 9.87 -8.64
CA TYR A 30 -26.04 9.49 -7.41
C TYR A 30 -26.06 10.60 -6.37
N CYS A 31 -26.00 11.87 -6.79
CA CYS A 31 -26.14 13.01 -5.89
C CYS A 31 -27.54 13.05 -5.25
N GLN A 32 -28.59 12.90 -6.07
CA GLN A 32 -29.98 12.93 -5.61
C GLN A 32 -30.34 11.74 -4.71
N THR A 33 -29.74 10.59 -4.96
CA THR A 33 -29.95 9.38 -4.16
C THR A 33 -29.09 9.33 -2.91
N GLY A 34 -28.10 10.22 -2.74
CA GLY A 34 -27.34 10.36 -1.49
C GLY A 34 -26.08 9.51 -1.40
N VAL A 35 -25.52 9.05 -2.53
CA VAL A 35 -24.21 8.39 -2.56
C VAL A 35 -23.15 9.37 -2.04
N LYS A 36 -22.33 8.94 -1.07
CA LYS A 36 -21.44 9.86 -0.33
C LYS A 36 -20.20 10.23 -1.14
N GLU A 37 -19.66 9.31 -1.94
CA GLU A 37 -18.52 9.55 -2.81
C GLU A 37 -18.73 8.92 -4.20
N TYR A 38 -18.32 9.65 -5.25
CA TYR A 38 -18.43 9.20 -6.64
C TYR A 38 -17.12 9.43 -7.38
N PHE A 39 -16.46 8.33 -7.77
CA PHE A 39 -15.16 8.36 -8.44
C PHE A 39 -15.36 7.95 -9.90
N ILE A 40 -15.02 8.87 -10.80
CA ILE A 40 -15.03 8.68 -12.25
C ILE A 40 -13.59 8.42 -12.66
N LEU A 41 -13.36 7.28 -13.30
CA LEU A 41 -12.06 6.82 -13.76
C LEU A 41 -12.06 6.77 -15.28
N ASP A 42 -11.22 7.58 -15.91
CA ASP A 42 -10.99 7.57 -17.35
C ASP A 42 -9.63 6.96 -17.64
N ARG A 43 -9.57 6.14 -18.68
CA ARG A 43 -8.31 5.55 -19.18
C ARG A 43 -7.29 6.62 -19.58
N LYS A 44 -7.74 7.74 -20.16
CA LYS A 44 -6.88 8.80 -20.70
C LYS A 44 -6.69 9.96 -19.74
N GLY A 45 -7.64 10.14 -18.83
CA GLY A 45 -7.61 11.11 -17.74
C GLY A 45 -8.42 12.39 -17.89
N PRO A 46 -8.77 12.92 -19.09
CA PRO A 46 -9.60 14.12 -19.21
C PRO A 46 -10.90 14.09 -18.41
N GLU A 47 -11.52 12.92 -18.26
CA GLU A 47 -12.79 12.78 -17.53
C GLU A 47 -12.63 12.25 -16.10
N THR A 48 -11.41 11.94 -15.66
CA THR A 48 -11.15 11.45 -14.31
C THR A 48 -11.49 12.53 -13.30
N ALA A 49 -12.35 12.19 -12.35
CA ALA A 49 -12.83 13.14 -11.35
C ALA A 49 -13.33 12.42 -10.10
N PHE A 50 -13.08 13.03 -8.95
CA PHE A 50 -13.47 12.49 -7.65
C PHE A 50 -14.42 13.46 -6.95
N TYR A 51 -15.56 12.98 -6.48
CA TYR A 51 -16.56 13.81 -5.84
C TYR A 51 -16.95 13.28 -4.47
N GLN A 52 -17.29 14.21 -3.58
CA GLN A 52 -17.89 13.93 -2.28
C GLN A 52 -19.16 14.75 -2.10
N LEU A 53 -20.21 14.10 -1.60
CA LEU A 53 -21.47 14.74 -1.27
C LEU A 53 -21.29 15.61 -0.02
N ARG A 54 -21.57 16.90 -0.15
CA ARG A 54 -21.59 17.87 0.94
C ARG A 54 -22.81 18.75 0.82
N SER A 55 -23.57 18.88 1.89
CA SER A 55 -24.74 19.77 1.94
C SER A 55 -25.72 19.55 0.77
N GLY A 56 -25.89 18.30 0.34
CA GLY A 56 -26.80 17.91 -0.75
C GLY A 56 -26.23 18.03 -2.17
N PHE A 57 -24.97 18.43 -2.34
CA PHE A 57 -24.34 18.58 -3.66
C PHE A 57 -22.94 17.96 -3.72
N TYR A 58 -22.54 17.50 -4.91
CA TYR A 58 -21.18 16.99 -5.11
C TYR A 58 -20.14 18.11 -5.18
N THR A 59 -19.10 17.96 -4.35
CA THR A 59 -17.92 18.81 -4.32
C THR A 59 -16.69 18.01 -4.78
N PRO A 60 -15.79 18.56 -5.61
CA PRO A 60 -14.58 17.84 -6.01
C PRO A 60 -13.67 17.52 -4.82
N ILE A 61 -13.15 16.29 -4.78
CA ILE A 61 -12.06 15.90 -3.90
C ILE A 61 -10.76 16.33 -4.59
N ARG A 62 -9.95 17.13 -3.90
CA ARG A 62 -8.64 17.57 -4.41
C ARG A 62 -7.55 16.66 -3.84
N PRO A 63 -6.54 16.28 -4.64
CA PRO A 63 -5.35 15.63 -4.14
C PRO A 63 -4.67 16.47 -3.06
N THR A 64 -4.12 15.83 -2.04
CA THR A 64 -3.29 16.50 -1.04
C THR A 64 -1.94 16.87 -1.67
N LEU A 65 -1.47 18.10 -1.43
CA LEU A 65 -0.15 18.53 -1.83
C LEU A 65 0.90 18.20 -0.75
N PRO A 66 2.14 17.85 -1.14
CA PRO A 66 2.65 17.78 -2.51
C PRO A 66 2.44 16.42 -3.21
N ASP A 67 2.07 15.37 -2.47
CA ASP A 67 2.20 13.97 -2.91
C ASP A 67 1.05 13.45 -3.80
N GLY A 68 0.08 14.30 -4.15
CA GLY A 68 -1.00 13.95 -5.08
C GLY A 68 -1.97 12.89 -4.57
N VAL A 69 -2.08 12.70 -3.25
CA VAL A 69 -2.90 11.63 -2.65
C VAL A 69 -4.38 12.03 -2.57
N ILE A 70 -5.25 11.19 -3.11
CA ILE A 70 -6.70 11.19 -2.88
C ILE A 70 -6.99 10.27 -1.69
N CYS A 71 -7.72 10.77 -0.70
CA CYS A 71 -8.17 9.99 0.46
C CYS A 71 -9.70 9.91 0.49
N SER A 72 -10.24 8.70 0.54
CA SER A 72 -11.67 8.51 0.80
C SER A 72 -11.99 8.87 2.25
N ARG A 73 -13.10 9.58 2.49
CA ARG A 73 -13.64 9.77 3.85
C ARG A 73 -14.67 8.72 4.23
N VAL A 74 -15.11 7.93 3.25
CA VAL A 74 -16.15 6.91 3.40
C VAL A 74 -15.53 5.53 3.62
N LEU A 75 -14.38 5.26 3.00
CA LEU A 75 -13.60 4.04 3.16
C LEU A 75 -12.32 4.35 3.97
N PRO A 76 -12.31 4.08 5.30
CA PRO A 76 -11.16 4.41 6.13
C PRO A 76 -9.87 3.72 5.66
N GLY A 77 -8.82 4.50 5.48
CA GLY A 77 -7.52 4.00 5.01
C GLY A 77 -7.43 3.74 3.51
N PHE A 78 -8.52 3.91 2.74
CA PHE A 78 -8.46 3.84 1.28
C PHE A 78 -7.96 5.17 0.70
N GLN A 79 -6.80 5.10 0.07
CA GLN A 79 -6.10 6.25 -0.49
C GLN A 79 -5.24 5.82 -1.67
N PHE A 80 -4.98 6.73 -2.59
CA PHE A 80 -4.15 6.47 -3.78
C PHE A 80 -3.63 7.80 -4.34
N ARG A 81 -2.49 7.76 -5.05
CA ARG A 81 -2.06 8.90 -5.85
C ARG A 81 -2.81 8.90 -7.17
N GLU A 82 -3.28 10.06 -7.60
CA GLU A 82 -4.00 10.17 -8.88
C GLU A 82 -3.12 9.73 -10.07
N GLU A 83 -1.83 10.03 -10.03
CA GLU A 83 -0.86 9.63 -11.07
C GLU A 83 -0.72 8.10 -11.20
N ASP A 84 -0.85 7.36 -10.10
CA ASP A 84 -0.66 5.91 -10.06
C ASP A 84 -1.79 5.17 -10.80
N LEU A 85 -2.94 5.82 -11.03
CA LEU A 85 -3.99 5.30 -11.91
C LEU A 85 -3.48 5.09 -13.34
N TYR A 86 -2.50 5.90 -13.78
CA TYR A 86 -1.97 5.88 -15.15
C TYR A 86 -0.58 5.25 -15.21
N LEU A 87 0.28 5.54 -14.23
CA LEU A 87 1.61 4.93 -14.13
C LEU A 87 1.54 3.43 -13.90
N ARG A 88 0.51 2.97 -13.17
CA ARG A 88 0.27 1.56 -12.82
C ARG A 88 1.53 0.90 -12.25
N PRO A 89 2.01 1.38 -11.08
CA PRO A 89 3.13 0.74 -10.40
C PRO A 89 2.85 -0.74 -10.11
N SER A 90 3.90 -1.54 -9.97
CA SER A 90 3.75 -2.97 -9.66
C SER A 90 3.15 -3.16 -8.27
N GLU A 91 2.39 -4.24 -8.09
CA GLU A 91 1.79 -4.57 -6.79
C GLU A 91 2.86 -4.71 -5.69
N ILE A 92 4.05 -5.22 -6.04
CA ILE A 92 5.20 -5.32 -5.12
C ILE A 92 5.67 -3.93 -4.69
N SER A 93 5.86 -3.01 -5.64
CA SER A 93 6.25 -1.63 -5.33
C SER A 93 5.21 -0.93 -4.45
N MET A 94 3.91 -1.16 -4.73
CA MET A 94 2.83 -0.61 -3.92
C MET A 94 2.81 -1.22 -2.51
N ALA A 95 3.10 -2.52 -2.36
CA ALA A 95 3.15 -3.17 -1.05
C ALA A 95 4.21 -2.55 -0.11
N GLU A 96 5.24 -1.93 -0.67
CA GLU A 96 6.33 -1.27 0.08
C GLU A 96 6.11 0.24 0.24
N ASP A 97 5.23 0.85 -0.55
CA ASP A 97 4.92 2.28 -0.52
C ASP A 97 4.03 2.66 0.68
N GLN A 98 4.36 3.76 1.36
CA GLN A 98 3.61 4.24 2.53
C GLN A 98 2.12 4.51 2.25
N VAL A 99 1.75 4.91 1.03
CA VAL A 99 0.37 5.19 0.64
C VAL A 99 -0.46 3.90 0.59
N TYR A 100 0.13 2.80 0.13
CA TYR A 100 -0.59 1.58 -0.24
C TYR A 100 -0.36 0.39 0.70
N ARG A 101 0.78 0.34 1.40
CA ARG A 101 1.21 -0.79 2.25
C ARG A 101 0.21 -1.24 3.31
N SER A 102 -0.75 -0.38 3.69
CA SER A 102 -1.78 -0.72 4.67
C SER A 102 -2.82 -1.71 4.13
N PHE A 103 -2.99 -1.80 2.80
CA PHE A 103 -4.01 -2.66 2.18
C PHE A 103 -3.54 -3.49 0.98
N VAL A 104 -2.37 -3.21 0.39
CA VAL A 104 -1.83 -3.98 -0.75
C VAL A 104 -0.96 -5.15 -0.30
N LEU A 105 -1.27 -6.37 -0.79
CA LEU A 105 -0.48 -7.59 -0.61
C LEU A 105 0.02 -7.86 0.83
N LYS A 106 -0.89 -7.82 1.82
CA LYS A 106 -0.54 -8.03 3.23
C LYS A 106 0.18 -9.36 3.49
N ASP A 107 -0.29 -10.44 2.89
CA ASP A 107 0.32 -11.77 3.05
C ASP A 107 1.75 -11.82 2.53
N TYR A 108 2.04 -11.15 1.40
CA TYR A 108 3.39 -11.01 0.87
C TYR A 108 4.31 -10.24 1.82
N GLN A 109 3.81 -9.14 2.41
CA GLN A 109 4.58 -8.35 3.38
C GLN A 109 4.90 -9.17 4.63
N GLU A 110 3.94 -9.95 5.13
CA GLU A 110 4.11 -10.82 6.29
C GLU A 110 5.12 -11.93 6.01
N GLU A 111 5.03 -12.57 4.84
CA GLU A 111 5.98 -13.60 4.42
C GLU A 111 7.40 -13.05 4.29
N ARG A 112 7.57 -11.91 3.60
CA ARG A 112 8.87 -11.23 3.47
C ARG A 112 9.46 -10.89 4.83
N GLN A 113 8.67 -10.28 5.71
CA GLN A 113 9.12 -9.94 7.07
C GLN A 113 9.48 -11.20 7.88
N GLY A 114 8.74 -12.29 7.70
CA GLY A 114 9.02 -13.58 8.31
C GLY A 114 10.37 -14.16 7.87
N ARG A 115 10.64 -14.14 6.56
CA ARG A 115 11.92 -14.59 5.97
C ARG A 115 13.09 -13.73 6.48
N GLU A 116 12.98 -12.41 6.44
CA GLU A 116 14.03 -11.50 6.92
C GLU A 116 14.34 -11.70 8.41
N LYS A 117 13.31 -11.91 9.24
CA LYS A 117 13.49 -12.23 10.67
C LYS A 117 14.17 -13.59 10.87
N ALA A 118 13.86 -14.59 10.05
CA ALA A 118 14.48 -15.91 10.12
C ALA A 118 15.96 -15.85 9.74
N GLU A 119 16.29 -15.14 8.66
CA GLU A 119 17.67 -14.91 8.21
C GLU A 119 18.50 -14.20 9.29
N GLN A 120 17.99 -13.10 9.85
CA GLN A 120 18.69 -12.38 10.92
C GLN A 120 18.90 -13.24 12.18
N ARG A 121 18.00 -14.19 12.48
CA ARG A 121 18.17 -15.12 13.61
C ARG A 121 19.24 -16.16 13.30
N ALA A 122 19.26 -16.70 12.08
CA ALA A 122 20.27 -17.64 11.63
C ALA A 122 21.67 -17.01 11.68
N GLU A 123 21.83 -15.81 11.14
CA GLU A 123 23.11 -15.06 11.17
C GLU A 123 23.59 -14.81 12.61
N LYS A 124 22.69 -14.39 13.51
CA LYS A 124 23.05 -14.18 14.93
C LYS A 124 23.46 -15.48 15.61
N ALA A 125 22.77 -16.58 15.33
CA ALA A 125 23.11 -17.89 15.88
C ALA A 125 24.48 -18.38 15.38
N GLU A 126 24.77 -18.20 14.09
CA GLU A 126 26.08 -18.54 13.51
C GLU A 126 27.21 -17.70 14.12
N GLN A 127 27.01 -16.39 14.27
CA GLN A 127 27.99 -15.51 14.90
C GLN A 127 28.25 -15.91 16.36
N GLN A 128 27.21 -16.29 17.10
CA GLN A 128 27.35 -16.74 18.49
C GLN A 128 28.12 -18.05 18.57
N ALA A 129 27.76 -19.04 17.74
CA ALA A 129 28.44 -20.33 17.69
C ALA A 129 29.93 -20.18 17.31
N GLN A 130 30.25 -19.28 16.36
CA GLN A 130 31.62 -18.97 16.00
C GLN A 130 32.40 -18.34 17.16
N LYS A 131 31.81 -17.38 17.88
CA LYS A 131 32.45 -16.76 19.06
C LYS A 131 32.73 -17.78 20.16
N GLU A 132 31.76 -18.63 20.48
CA GLU A 132 31.91 -19.69 21.47
C GLU A 132 33.00 -20.68 21.08
N ARG A 133 33.04 -21.08 19.80
CA ARG A 133 34.09 -21.97 19.28
C ARG A 133 35.48 -21.34 19.39
N GLN A 134 35.62 -20.06 19.06
CA GLN A 134 36.89 -19.34 19.22
C GLN A 134 37.31 -19.21 20.68
N GLN A 135 36.38 -18.94 21.60
CA GLN A 135 36.66 -18.88 23.03
C GLN A 135 37.09 -20.24 23.59
N ALA A 136 36.38 -21.32 23.23
CA ALA A 136 36.73 -22.68 23.62
C ALA A 136 38.11 -23.09 23.10
N GLN A 137 38.44 -22.74 21.84
CA GLN A 137 39.77 -22.99 21.27
C GLN A 137 40.87 -22.22 22.01
N LYS A 138 40.65 -20.95 22.33
CA LYS A 138 41.60 -20.14 23.12
C LYS A 138 41.83 -20.71 24.51
N LEU A 139 40.75 -21.09 25.21
CA LEU A 139 40.84 -21.68 26.54
C LEU A 139 41.59 -23.03 26.50
N ALA A 140 41.28 -23.88 25.52
CA ALA A 140 41.95 -25.16 25.33
C ALA A 140 43.45 -24.98 25.04
N ALA A 141 43.83 -23.97 24.25
CA ALA A 141 45.24 -23.66 23.99
C ALA A 141 45.96 -23.19 25.27
N MET A 142 45.34 -22.28 26.04
CA MET A 142 45.91 -21.78 27.29
C MET A 142 46.09 -22.89 28.34
N LEU A 143 45.13 -23.81 28.46
CA LEU A 143 45.25 -24.97 29.35
C LEU A 143 46.41 -25.89 28.94
N ARG A 144 46.61 -26.13 27.64
CA ARG A 144 47.75 -26.92 27.16
C ARG A 144 49.09 -26.27 27.48
N GLU A 145 49.22 -24.95 27.28
CA GLU A 145 50.44 -24.21 27.63
C GLU A 145 50.73 -24.26 29.14
N LEU A 146 49.71 -24.11 29.99
CA LEU A 146 49.86 -24.21 31.45
C LEU A 146 50.28 -25.62 31.89
N SER A 147 49.73 -26.67 31.28
CA SER A 147 50.10 -28.05 31.58
C SER A 147 51.52 -28.43 31.14
N ILE A 148 52.05 -27.80 30.08
CA ILE A 148 53.43 -28.04 29.60
C ILE A 148 54.49 -27.32 30.46
N ASN A 149 54.10 -26.26 31.18
CA ASN A 149 55.01 -25.48 32.05
C ASN A 149 55.01 -25.96 33.52
N ALA A 150 54.34 -27.07 33.84
CA ALA A 150 54.20 -27.58 35.22
C ALA A 150 55.13 -28.77 35.56
N ASP A 151 56.10 -29.09 34.69
CA ASP A 151 57.19 -30.05 34.91
C ASP A 151 58.51 -29.33 35.22
#